data_AF-A0A967HI94-F1
#
_entry.id   AF-A0A967HI94-F1
#
_cell.length_a   1.000
_cell.length_b   1.000
_cell.length_c   1.000
_cell.angle_alpha   90.00
_cell.angle_beta   90.00
_cell.angle_gamma   90.00
#
_symmetry.space_group_name_H-M   'P 1'
#
loop_
_entity.id
_entity.type
_entity.pdbx_description
1 polymer ?
#
loop_
_entity_poly.entity_id
_entity_poly.type
_entity_poly.pdbx_seq_one_letter_code
_entity_poly.pdbx_strand_id
1 'polypeptide(L)' 'MAHKKGVGSSRNGRDSNPQYLGVKKYGGERVLAGNIIVRQR' A
#
# COMPACT_ATOMS: atom_id res chain seq x y z
N MET A 1 -9.37 26.43 38.61
CA MET A 1 -8.63 25.42 37.83
C MET A 1 -9.20 25.34 36.43
N ALA A 2 -8.40 25.64 35.41
CA ALA A 2 -8.69 25.20 34.05
C ALA A 2 -7.34 25.02 33.34
N HIS A 3 -6.62 23.95 33.71
CA HIS A 3 -5.43 23.54 33.00
C HIS A 3 -5.80 23.32 31.54
N LYS A 4 -5.17 24.07 30.64
CA LYS A 4 -5.18 23.74 29.22
C LYS A 4 -4.51 22.37 29.10
N LYS A 5 -5.29 21.30 29.00
CA LYS A 5 -4.78 19.96 28.68
C LYS A 5 -4.24 20.04 27.25
N GLY A 6 -2.97 20.43 27.12
CA GLY A 6 -2.21 20.20 25.91
C GLY A 6 -2.10 18.70 25.68
N VAL A 7 -2.64 18.23 24.57
CA VAL A 7 -2.37 16.89 24.01
C VAL A 7 -2.28 17.09 22.50
N GLY A 8 -1.12 16.76 21.95
CA GLY A 8 -0.66 17.19 20.63
C GLY A 8 -1.49 16.68 19.45
N SER A 9 -1.56 17.46 18.37
CA SER A 9 -2.11 16.98 17.12
C SER A 9 -1.16 15.94 16.52
N SER A 10 -1.63 14.73 16.29
CA SER A 10 -0.89 13.71 15.55
C SER A 10 -0.51 14.24 14.17
N ARG A 11 0.79 14.38 13.88
CA ARG A 11 1.34 14.73 12.55
C ARG A 11 1.52 13.52 11.63
N ASN A 12 1.17 12.32 12.12
CA ASN A 12 1.39 11.06 11.43
C ASN A 12 0.05 10.61 10.83
N GLY A 13 -0.09 10.80 9.52
CA GLY A 13 -1.29 10.41 8.76
C GLY A 13 -1.09 10.49 7.24
N ARG A 14 0.16 10.62 6.76
CA ARG A 14 0.44 10.56 5.33
C ARG A 14 0.77 9.12 4.98
N ASP A 15 -0.07 8.52 4.15
CA ASP A 15 0.24 7.27 3.49
C ASP A 15 0.17 7.49 1.97
N SER A 16 0.99 6.74 1.24
CA SER A 16 0.95 6.72 -0.21
C SER A 16 -0.10 5.73 -0.70
N ASN A 17 -0.64 5.94 -1.90
CA ASN A 17 -1.53 4.97 -2.50
C ASN A 17 -0.82 3.61 -2.66
N PRO A 18 -1.53 2.49 -2.46
CA PRO A 18 -0.96 1.17 -2.66
C PRO A 18 -0.55 0.99 -4.13
N GLN A 19 0.65 0.43 -4.34
CA GLN A 19 1.20 0.19 -5.68
C GLN A 19 0.73 -1.14 -6.30
N TYR A 20 -0.13 -1.88 -5.60
CA TYR A 20 -0.68 -3.18 -6.02
C TYR A 20 0.39 -4.16 -6.49
N LEU A 21 1.46 -4.28 -5.71
CA LEU A 21 2.55 -5.21 -5.96
C LEU A 21 2.10 -6.66 -5.76
N GLY A 22 2.96 -7.59 -6.13
CA GLY A 22 2.75 -9.03 -5.95
C GLY A 22 2.55 -9.78 -7.26
N VAL A 23 2.33 -11.08 -7.11
CA VAL A 23 2.13 -12.03 -8.21
C VAL A 23 0.77 -11.78 -8.87
N LYS A 24 0.77 -11.74 -10.20
CA LYS A 24 -0.41 -11.53 -11.04
C LYS A 24 -0.83 -12.79 -11.78
N LYS A 25 0.12 -13.72 -12.01
CA LYS A 25 -0.11 -15.03 -12.60
C LYS A 25 0.70 -16.09 -11.86
N TYR A 26 0.03 -17.13 -11.37
CA TYR A 26 0.65 -18.26 -10.69
C TYR A 26 0.96 -19.41 -11.66
N GLY A 27 1.72 -20.40 -11.19
CA GLY A 27 2.05 -21.58 -11.98
C GLY A 27 0.81 -22.35 -12.41
N GLY A 28 0.75 -22.75 -13.69
CA GLY A 28 -0.38 -23.47 -14.27
C GLY A 28 -1.50 -22.58 -14.83
N GLU A 29 -1.43 -21.27 -14.66
CA GLU A 29 -2.37 -20.35 -15.30
C GLU A 29 -2.04 -20.13 -16.78
N ARG A 30 -3.08 -19.99 -17.61
CA ARG A 30 -2.92 -19.55 -19.01
C ARG A 30 -2.50 -18.09 -19.06
N VAL A 31 -1.46 -17.80 -19.84
CA VAL A 31 -0.96 -16.45 -20.09
C VAL A 31 -0.90 -16.18 -21.60
N LEU A 32 -1.29 -14.97 -21.97
CA LEU A 32 -1.07 -14.45 -23.31
C LEU A 32 0.25 -13.69 -23.35
N ALA A 33 0.81 -13.52 -24.55
CA ALA A 33 1.98 -12.67 -24.74
C ALA A 33 1.66 -11.24 -24.26
N GLY A 34 2.56 -10.66 -23.46
CA GLY A 34 2.39 -9.33 -22.87
C GLY A 34 1.71 -9.29 -21.49
N ASN A 35 1.25 -10.42 -20.96
CA ASN A 35 0.73 -10.46 -19.59
C ASN A 35 1.84 -10.22 -18.55
N ILE A 36 1.53 -9.47 -17.50
CA ILE A 36 2.42 -9.30 -16.33
C ILE A 36 2.31 -10.54 -15.44
N ILE A 37 3.46 -11.10 -15.04
CA ILE A 37 3.51 -12.25 -14.12
C ILE A 37 3.66 -11.81 -12.67
N VAL A 38 4.52 -10.82 -12.38
CA VAL A 38 4.71 -10.25 -11.04
C VAL A 38 4.99 -8.76 -11.17
N ARG A 39 4.50 -7.96 -10.20
CA ARG A 39 4.89 -6.57 -10.01
C ARG A 39 5.66 -6.43 -8.70
N GLN A 40 6.92 -6.01 -8.77
CA GLN A 40 7.88 -5.99 -7.65
C GLN A 40 8.28 -4.54 -7.30
N ARG A 41 8.85 -4.29 -6.11
CA ARG A 41 9.42 -2.98 -5.72
C ARG A 41 10.80 -2.79 -6.33
#